data_AF-A0A9E0YIN1-F1
#
_entry.id   AF-A0A9E0YIN1-F1
#
_cell.length_a   1.000
_cell.length_b   1.000
_cell.length_c   1.000
_cell.angle_alpha   90.00
_cell.angle_beta   90.00
_cell.angle_gamma   90.00
#
_symmetry.space_group_name_H-M   'P 1'
#
loop_
_entity.id
_entity.type
_entity.pdbx_description
1 polymer ?
#
loop_
_entity_poly.entity_id
_entity_poly.type
_entity_poly.pdbx_seq_one_letter_code
_entity_poly.pdbx_strand_id
1 'polypeptide(L)'
;SPEGKQYRLGSRPATLIVRPRWWHLHEKHMRVDGKPVSGGIFDFGLFFYHNAQKLLDKGSGPYFYLPKFESYLEARLWNDVFVAAQKQLGIAQGSIKATVLIETILASFQMHEIIYELRDHMAGLNCGRWDYIFSFIKRFRNIPEYLFPDRVQITMTRHCMHSYSLLAIATCHRRGVHAIGGMAAQIPRKDDEAANAAAIQKVREDKTREATDGHDGTWVAHPGLVAVAREEFDKHMPNANQIDRLRDDVRVSAQDLLKLPDGTITETGLRNNVSVGVQYLASWLSGTGCVPINQLMEDAATAEISRTQIWQWMHHPDAELEDGRPLDLDLFRQIRDEELENIKKAVGSERYTSGNFEKAAGILTEIIENPELEEFLTLRAYEHI
;
A
#
# COMPACT_ATOMS: atom_id res chain seq x y z
N SER A 1 -9.54 2.64 -28.38
CA SER A 1 -10.22 1.53 -27.70
C SER A 1 -10.86 0.65 -28.77
N PRO A 2 -11.36 -0.56 -28.45
CA PRO A 2 -12.10 -1.39 -29.40
C PRO A 2 -13.26 -0.65 -30.09
N GLU A 3 -13.80 0.39 -29.43
CA GLU A 3 -14.87 1.26 -29.94
C GLU A 3 -14.35 2.48 -30.74
N GLY A 4 -13.06 2.50 -31.13
CA GLY A 4 -12.47 3.57 -31.95
C GLY A 4 -12.08 4.86 -31.20
N LYS A 5 -12.25 4.95 -29.87
CA LYS A 5 -11.85 6.14 -29.10
C LYS A 5 -10.34 6.29 -29.04
N GLN A 6 -9.84 7.51 -29.28
CA GLN A 6 -8.43 7.88 -29.11
C GLN A 6 -8.24 8.67 -27.80
N TYR A 7 -7.20 8.32 -27.04
CA TYR A 7 -6.81 9.01 -25.82
C TYR A 7 -5.49 9.73 -26.03
N ARG A 8 -5.41 10.99 -25.59
CA ARG A 8 -4.21 11.84 -25.69
C ARG A 8 -4.00 12.59 -24.38
N LEU A 9 -2.76 12.99 -24.12
CA LEU A 9 -2.45 13.84 -22.97
C LEU A 9 -3.11 15.21 -23.14
N GLY A 10 -3.62 15.76 -22.03
CA GLY A 10 -4.05 17.16 -21.97
C GLY A 10 -2.86 18.13 -22.05
N SER A 11 -3.14 19.43 -22.13
CA SER A 11 -2.11 20.48 -22.27
C SER A 11 -1.22 20.66 -21.04
N ARG A 12 -1.71 20.29 -19.85
CA ARG A 12 -0.98 20.35 -18.57
C ARG A 12 -1.18 19.03 -17.81
N PRO A 13 -0.46 17.96 -18.17
CA PRO A 13 -0.58 16.69 -17.47
C PRO A 13 -0.05 16.81 -16.04
N ALA A 14 -0.51 15.91 -15.16
CA ALA A 14 0.02 15.79 -13.81
C ALA A 14 1.52 15.45 -13.83
N THR A 15 2.24 15.83 -12.77
CA THR A 15 3.63 15.45 -12.56
C THR A 15 3.75 13.93 -12.44
N LEU A 16 4.65 13.34 -13.23
CA LEU A 16 4.90 11.90 -13.22
C LEU A 16 5.90 11.54 -12.11
N ILE A 17 5.54 10.53 -11.31
CA ILE A 17 6.39 9.92 -10.28
C ILE A 17 6.32 8.41 -10.46
N VAL A 18 7.45 7.70 -10.41
CA VAL A 18 7.51 6.26 -10.63
C VAL A 18 7.76 5.50 -9.33
N ARG A 19 6.96 4.46 -9.06
CA ARG A 19 7.13 3.56 -7.91
C ARG A 19 7.79 2.25 -8.37
N PRO A 20 9.11 2.06 -8.20
CA PRO A 20 9.77 0.79 -8.52
C PRO A 20 9.35 -0.34 -7.56
N ARG A 21 9.59 -1.59 -7.96
CA ARG A 21 9.52 -2.76 -7.07
C ARG A 21 10.49 -2.62 -5.89
N TRP A 22 10.19 -3.26 -4.77
CA TRP A 22 11.04 -3.23 -3.57
C TRP A 22 12.17 -4.28 -3.58
N TRP A 23 13.09 -4.18 -2.61
CA TRP A 23 14.31 -4.99 -2.53
C TRP A 23 14.11 -6.50 -2.52
N HIS A 24 12.98 -6.99 -2.01
CA HIS A 24 12.68 -8.42 -1.97
C HIS A 24 12.31 -9.00 -3.34
N LEU A 25 11.92 -8.17 -4.31
CA LEU A 25 11.52 -8.65 -5.65
C LEU A 25 12.71 -8.67 -6.59
N HIS A 26 12.80 -9.76 -7.35
CA HIS A 26 13.76 -9.93 -8.43
C HIS A 26 13.12 -9.67 -9.80
N GLU A 27 13.92 -9.28 -10.78
CA GLU A 27 13.57 -9.34 -12.19
C GLU A 27 14.18 -10.61 -12.78
N LYS A 28 13.40 -11.70 -12.84
CA LYS A 28 13.93 -13.02 -13.19
C LYS A 28 14.35 -13.18 -14.66
N HIS A 29 13.94 -12.24 -15.52
CA HIS A 29 14.27 -12.25 -16.94
C HIS A 29 15.61 -11.57 -17.26
N MET A 30 16.18 -10.81 -16.31
CA MET A 30 17.50 -10.20 -16.47
C MET A 30 18.47 -10.77 -15.44
N ARG A 31 19.62 -11.26 -15.91
CA ARG A 31 20.64 -11.89 -15.08
C ARG A 31 21.99 -11.20 -15.20
N VAL A 32 22.71 -11.11 -14.10
CA VAL A 32 24.13 -10.73 -14.02
C VAL A 32 24.84 -11.84 -13.27
N ASP A 33 25.91 -12.39 -13.85
CA ASP A 33 26.64 -13.54 -13.31
C ASP A 33 25.73 -14.74 -12.93
N GLY A 34 24.72 -14.97 -13.77
CA GLY A 34 23.74 -16.05 -13.60
C GLY A 34 22.66 -15.80 -12.55
N LYS A 35 22.72 -14.71 -11.76
CA LYS A 35 21.73 -14.36 -10.74
C LYS A 35 20.73 -13.33 -11.26
N PRO A 36 19.43 -13.44 -10.92
CA PRO A 36 18.45 -12.44 -11.31
C PRO A 36 18.77 -11.10 -10.62
N VAL A 37 18.54 -10.00 -11.33
CA VAL A 37 18.80 -8.65 -10.79
C VAL A 37 17.70 -8.22 -9.82
N SER A 38 17.96 -7.21 -8.99
CA SER A 38 16.92 -6.57 -8.19
C SER A 38 15.88 -5.91 -9.09
N GLY A 39 14.59 -6.18 -8.85
CA GLY A 39 13.49 -5.55 -9.58
C GLY A 39 13.47 -4.04 -9.37
N GLY A 40 13.78 -3.56 -8.15
CA GLY A 40 13.85 -2.13 -7.86
C GLY A 40 14.92 -1.40 -8.67
N ILE A 41 16.11 -1.99 -8.81
CA ILE A 41 17.19 -1.43 -9.64
C ILE A 41 16.82 -1.46 -11.13
N PHE A 42 16.17 -2.54 -11.58
CA PHE A 42 15.73 -2.67 -12.97
C PHE A 42 14.73 -1.57 -13.34
N ASP A 43 13.68 -1.40 -12.53
CA ASP A 43 12.62 -0.41 -12.76
C ASP A 43 13.17 1.02 -12.70
N PHE A 44 13.96 1.33 -11.65
CA PHE A 44 14.64 2.61 -11.49
C PHE A 44 15.56 2.91 -12.67
N GLY A 45 16.44 1.97 -13.00
CA GLY A 45 17.50 2.14 -13.99
C GLY A 45 16.95 2.43 -15.37
N LEU A 46 15.94 1.67 -15.82
CA LEU A 46 15.29 1.89 -17.11
C LEU A 46 14.59 3.25 -17.16
N PHE A 47 13.80 3.59 -16.14
CA PHE A 47 13.09 4.88 -16.13
C PHE A 47 14.07 6.06 -16.11
N PHE A 48 15.05 6.03 -15.22
CA PHE A 48 16.04 7.09 -15.07
C PHE A 48 16.84 7.28 -16.37
N TYR A 49 17.40 6.20 -16.92
CA TYR A 49 18.21 6.25 -18.14
C TYR A 49 17.45 6.85 -19.34
N HIS A 50 16.20 6.45 -19.55
CA HIS A 50 15.45 6.89 -20.72
C HIS A 50 14.83 8.28 -20.59
N ASN A 51 14.64 8.78 -19.36
CA ASN A 51 13.78 9.95 -19.12
C ASN A 51 14.45 11.09 -18.35
N ALA A 52 15.52 10.87 -17.58
CA ALA A 52 16.07 11.88 -16.67
C ALA A 52 16.37 13.22 -17.37
N GLN A 53 17.17 13.20 -18.45
CA GLN A 53 17.52 14.43 -19.17
C GLN A 53 16.27 15.10 -19.78
N LYS A 54 15.39 14.33 -20.43
CA LYS A 54 14.16 14.86 -21.02
C LYS A 54 13.21 15.48 -19.99
N LEU A 55 13.18 14.95 -18.77
CA LEU A 55 12.40 15.50 -17.67
C LEU A 55 12.99 16.83 -17.20
N LEU A 56 14.30 16.93 -17.09
CA LEU A 56 15.01 18.15 -16.72
C LEU A 56 14.87 19.25 -17.79
N ASP A 57 15.02 18.90 -19.08
CA ASP A 57 14.94 19.84 -20.21
C ASP A 57 13.58 20.56 -20.28
N LYS A 58 12.51 19.93 -19.78
CA LYS A 58 11.16 20.52 -19.73
C LYS A 58 10.81 21.14 -18.37
N GLY A 59 11.78 21.33 -17.48
CA GLY A 59 11.59 21.95 -16.16
C GLY A 59 10.93 21.04 -15.11
N SER A 60 10.99 19.72 -15.29
CA SER A 60 10.61 18.72 -14.27
C SER A 60 11.86 18.00 -13.75
N GLY A 61 11.71 16.79 -13.20
CA GLY A 61 12.82 15.97 -12.74
C GLY A 61 12.49 14.47 -12.67
N PRO A 62 13.51 13.62 -12.52
CA PRO A 62 13.34 12.18 -12.30
C PRO A 62 12.84 11.91 -10.87
N TYR A 63 11.54 11.63 -10.75
CA TYR A 63 10.87 11.49 -9.45
C TYR A 63 10.45 10.05 -9.16
N PHE A 64 10.67 9.62 -7.92
CA PHE A 64 10.42 8.26 -7.46
C PHE A 64 9.57 8.18 -6.19
N TYR A 65 8.84 7.07 -6.06
CA TYR A 65 8.11 6.71 -4.85
C TYR A 65 8.68 5.39 -4.32
N LEU A 66 9.29 5.37 -3.14
CA LEU A 66 10.06 4.22 -2.67
C LEU A 66 9.27 3.46 -1.58
N PRO A 67 8.85 2.21 -1.82
CA PRO A 67 7.97 1.45 -0.93
C PRO A 67 8.69 0.70 0.20
N LYS A 68 7.94 0.20 1.20
CA LYS A 68 8.32 -0.93 2.08
C LYS A 68 9.66 -0.88 2.83
N PHE A 69 10.13 0.30 3.21
CA PHE A 69 11.35 0.44 4.01
C PHE A 69 11.20 -0.24 5.36
N GLU A 70 12.24 -0.90 5.85
CA GLU A 70 12.31 -1.39 7.24
C GLU A 70 13.50 -0.79 8.01
N SER A 71 14.43 -0.13 7.31
CA SER A 71 15.59 0.52 7.94
C SER A 71 16.02 1.80 7.21
N TYR A 72 16.58 2.76 7.94
CA TYR A 72 17.31 3.88 7.34
C TYR A 72 18.52 3.43 6.49
N LEU A 73 19.07 2.23 6.73
CA LEU A 73 20.15 1.69 5.89
C LEU A 73 19.68 1.38 4.46
N GLU A 74 18.39 1.07 4.27
CA GLU A 74 17.80 0.91 2.95
C GLU A 74 17.65 2.27 2.24
N ALA A 75 17.48 3.35 3.01
CA ALA A 75 17.52 4.73 2.52
C ALA A 75 18.91 5.13 2.08
N ARG A 76 19.94 4.73 2.84
CA ARG A 76 21.33 4.88 2.43
C ARG A 76 21.62 4.13 1.13
N LEU A 77 21.17 2.89 1.01
CA LEU A 77 21.34 2.11 -0.22
C LEU A 77 20.72 2.82 -1.44
N TRP A 78 19.50 3.36 -1.31
CA TRP A 78 18.89 4.15 -2.38
C TRP A 78 19.68 5.43 -2.69
N ASN A 79 20.15 6.13 -1.66
CA ASN A 79 20.98 7.32 -1.86
C ASN A 79 22.25 6.99 -2.67
N ASP A 80 22.93 5.88 -2.34
CA ASP A 80 24.12 5.44 -3.06
C ASP A 80 23.80 5.07 -4.53
N VAL A 81 22.66 4.41 -4.76
CA VAL A 81 22.16 4.11 -6.13
C VAL A 81 21.91 5.41 -6.91
N PHE A 82 21.26 6.40 -6.30
CA PHE A 82 20.98 7.69 -6.92
C PHE A 82 22.25 8.46 -7.27
N VAL A 83 23.18 8.57 -6.32
CA VAL A 83 24.49 9.22 -6.52
C VAL A 83 25.26 8.53 -7.65
N ALA A 84 25.30 7.20 -7.66
CA ALA A 84 25.97 6.44 -8.71
C ALA A 84 25.33 6.68 -10.09
N ALA A 85 24.01 6.63 -10.18
CA ALA A 85 23.28 6.84 -11.43
C ALA A 85 23.45 8.27 -11.98
N GLN A 86 23.35 9.28 -11.11
CA GLN A 86 23.55 10.67 -11.49
C GLN A 86 24.98 10.92 -11.99
N LYS A 87 25.99 10.40 -11.28
CA LYS A 87 27.39 10.45 -11.72
C LYS A 87 27.57 9.77 -13.07
N GLN A 88 27.00 8.59 -13.26
CA GLN A 88 27.15 7.80 -14.50
C GLN A 88 26.57 8.51 -15.73
N LEU A 89 25.46 9.24 -15.57
CA LEU A 89 24.79 9.94 -16.68
C LEU A 89 25.12 11.43 -16.76
N GLY A 90 26.03 11.94 -15.91
CA GLY A 90 26.37 13.36 -15.88
C GLY A 90 25.23 14.27 -15.41
N ILE A 91 24.28 13.73 -14.64
CA ILE A 91 23.16 14.48 -14.04
C ILE A 91 23.62 15.08 -12.71
N ALA A 92 23.23 16.33 -12.44
CA ALA A 92 23.63 17.02 -11.21
C ALA A 92 23.14 16.30 -9.94
N GLN A 93 23.92 16.37 -8.85
CA GLN A 93 23.53 15.80 -7.56
C GLN A 93 22.24 16.46 -7.04
N GLY A 94 21.37 15.69 -6.38
CA GLY A 94 20.06 16.18 -5.93
C GLY A 94 18.99 16.39 -7.01
N SER A 95 19.27 16.08 -8.29
CA SER A 95 18.24 16.13 -9.36
C SER A 95 17.18 15.04 -9.22
N ILE A 96 17.55 13.86 -8.71
CA ILE A 96 16.58 12.83 -8.33
C ILE A 96 15.82 13.30 -7.09
N LYS A 97 14.49 13.14 -7.09
CA LYS A 97 13.66 13.34 -5.89
C LYS A 97 12.82 12.11 -5.58
N ALA A 98 12.72 11.76 -4.31
CA ALA A 98 12.08 10.56 -3.83
C ALA A 98 11.13 10.84 -2.67
N THR A 99 9.90 10.32 -2.77
CA THR A 99 8.96 10.24 -1.65
C THR A 99 8.98 8.81 -1.10
N VAL A 100 9.11 8.64 0.22
CA VAL A 100 9.21 7.32 0.86
C VAL A 100 7.88 6.93 1.51
N LEU A 101 7.37 5.73 1.27
CA LEU A 101 6.21 5.21 2.01
C LEU A 101 6.67 4.68 3.38
N ILE A 102 6.14 5.25 4.46
CA ILE A 102 6.33 4.71 5.82
C ILE A 102 5.28 3.65 6.07
N GLU A 103 5.27 2.62 5.24
CA GLU A 103 4.24 1.58 5.23
C GLU A 103 4.70 0.30 5.92
N THR A 104 5.67 0.39 6.82
CA THR A 104 6.08 -0.71 7.70
C THR A 104 6.15 -0.21 9.15
N ILE A 105 5.89 -1.11 10.10
CA ILE A 105 5.95 -0.75 11.53
C ILE A 105 7.36 -0.29 11.91
N LEU A 106 8.41 -0.93 11.37
CA LEU A 106 9.80 -0.60 11.70
C LEU A 106 10.24 0.77 11.18
N ALA A 107 9.80 1.17 9.98
CA ALA A 107 10.10 2.48 9.44
C ALA A 107 9.50 3.63 10.27
N SER A 108 8.40 3.40 10.98
CA SER A 108 7.79 4.43 11.82
C SER A 108 8.67 4.86 13.01
N PHE A 109 9.64 4.04 13.40
CA PHE A 109 10.63 4.36 14.44
C PHE A 109 11.89 5.04 13.90
N GLN A 110 12.03 5.17 12.58
CA GLN A 110 13.28 5.59 11.93
C GLN A 110 13.06 6.71 10.89
N MET A 111 11.93 7.43 10.98
CA MET A 111 11.54 8.42 9.97
C MET A 111 12.56 9.56 9.84
N HIS A 112 13.15 10.01 10.95
CA HIS A 112 14.19 11.05 10.93
C HIS A 112 15.46 10.59 10.23
N GLU A 113 15.89 9.36 10.51
CA GLU A 113 17.08 8.74 9.94
C GLU A 113 16.89 8.46 8.45
N ILE A 114 15.70 7.98 8.04
CA ILE A 114 15.33 7.81 6.63
C ILE A 114 15.42 9.14 5.87
N ILE A 115 14.88 10.23 6.43
CA ILE A 115 15.00 11.57 5.84
C ILE A 115 16.46 12.00 5.76
N TYR A 116 17.25 11.74 6.80
CA TYR A 116 18.66 12.14 6.85
C TYR A 116 19.51 11.43 5.79
N GLU A 117 19.35 10.12 5.63
CA GLU A 117 20.10 9.32 4.65
C GLU A 117 19.76 9.71 3.21
N LEU A 118 18.53 10.17 2.96
CA LEU A 118 18.07 10.65 1.65
C LEU A 118 18.06 12.17 1.51
N ARG A 119 18.65 12.96 2.42
CA ARG A 119 18.47 14.42 2.50
C ARG A 119 18.68 15.22 1.20
N ASP A 120 19.57 14.77 0.32
CA ASP A 120 19.82 15.43 -0.98
C ASP A 120 18.72 15.11 -2.02
N HIS A 121 18.01 14.01 -1.82
CA HIS A 121 17.03 13.43 -2.73
C HIS A 121 15.61 13.34 -2.13
N MET A 122 15.40 13.70 -0.86
CA MET A 122 14.11 13.54 -0.18
C MET A 122 13.10 14.59 -0.64
N ALA A 123 11.87 14.17 -0.91
CA ALA A 123 10.72 15.02 -1.24
C ALA A 123 9.59 14.94 -0.20
N GLY A 124 9.55 13.86 0.59
CA GLY A 124 8.55 13.67 1.62
C GLY A 124 8.38 12.21 2.04
N LEU A 125 7.52 12.01 3.03
CA LEU A 125 7.04 10.70 3.47
C LEU A 125 5.55 10.53 3.14
N ASN A 126 5.09 9.29 3.03
CA ASN A 126 3.68 8.95 2.82
C ASN A 126 3.16 8.01 3.90
N CYS A 127 1.91 8.25 4.30
CA CYS A 127 1.19 7.37 5.19
C CYS A 127 0.34 6.34 4.44
N GLY A 128 0.67 5.05 4.60
CA GLY A 128 -0.14 3.92 4.12
C GLY A 128 -0.97 3.23 5.23
N ARG A 129 -2.00 2.48 4.85
CA ARG A 129 -2.85 1.68 5.77
C ARG A 129 -2.56 0.19 5.68
N TRP A 130 -2.82 -0.44 4.53
CA TRP A 130 -2.77 -1.90 4.41
C TRP A 130 -1.39 -2.50 4.61
N ASP A 131 -0.37 -1.99 3.92
CA ASP A 131 1.01 -2.44 4.11
C ASP A 131 1.51 -2.21 5.55
N TYR A 132 1.10 -1.12 6.20
CA TYR A 132 1.50 -0.81 7.57
C TYR A 132 0.94 -1.84 8.57
N ILE A 133 -0.37 -2.12 8.49
CA ILE A 133 -1.01 -3.12 9.37
C ILE A 133 -0.47 -4.52 9.06
N PHE A 134 -0.28 -4.83 7.78
CA PHE A 134 0.33 -6.08 7.35
C PHE A 134 1.72 -6.27 7.95
N SER A 135 2.57 -5.25 7.87
CA SER A 135 3.91 -5.25 8.46
C SER A 135 3.86 -5.39 9.98
N PHE A 136 2.90 -4.72 10.63
CA PHE A 136 2.70 -4.81 12.06
C PHE A 136 2.40 -6.25 12.49
N ILE A 137 1.38 -6.88 11.90
CA ILE A 137 1.07 -8.29 12.18
C ILE A 137 2.28 -9.17 11.89
N LYS A 138 2.95 -8.99 10.74
CA LYS A 138 4.09 -9.82 10.35
C LYS A 138 5.25 -9.75 11.36
N ARG A 139 5.59 -8.56 11.84
CA ARG A 139 6.73 -8.37 12.76
C ARG A 139 6.39 -8.76 14.20
N PHE A 140 5.10 -8.74 14.58
CA PHE A 140 4.62 -9.07 15.93
C PHE A 140 3.93 -10.44 16.05
N ARG A 141 3.93 -11.24 14.97
CA ARG A 141 3.22 -12.53 14.86
C ARG A 141 3.45 -13.54 15.99
N ASN A 142 4.59 -13.47 16.68
CA ASN A 142 4.96 -14.39 17.76
C ASN A 142 4.77 -13.81 19.17
N ILE A 143 4.16 -12.62 19.27
CA ILE A 143 3.89 -11.97 20.56
C ILE A 143 2.40 -12.20 20.88
N PRO A 144 2.06 -13.07 21.85
CA PRO A 144 0.67 -13.49 22.12
C PRO A 144 -0.27 -12.33 22.45
N GLU A 145 0.24 -11.22 22.95
CA GLU A 145 -0.56 -10.04 23.27
C GLU A 145 -1.04 -9.28 22.01
N TYR A 146 -0.52 -9.61 20.82
CA TYR A 146 -0.86 -8.94 19.56
C TYR A 146 -1.78 -9.79 18.68
N LEU A 147 -3.07 -9.82 19.02
CA LEU A 147 -4.11 -10.40 18.18
C LEU A 147 -4.95 -9.30 17.53
N PHE A 148 -4.84 -9.13 16.21
CA PHE A 148 -5.50 -8.02 15.53
C PHE A 148 -6.96 -8.35 15.20
N PRO A 149 -7.90 -7.38 15.36
CA PRO A 149 -9.29 -7.53 14.95
C PRO A 149 -9.42 -7.45 13.43
N ASP A 150 -10.63 -7.62 12.89
CA ASP A 150 -10.92 -7.44 11.47
C ASP A 150 -10.25 -6.19 10.88
N ARG A 151 -9.51 -6.34 9.77
CA ARG A 151 -8.72 -5.26 9.16
C ARG A 151 -9.55 -4.02 8.81
N VAL A 152 -10.83 -4.21 8.51
CA VAL A 152 -11.76 -3.11 8.17
C VAL A 152 -12.00 -2.19 9.36
N GLN A 153 -11.95 -2.72 10.59
CA GLN A 153 -12.11 -1.99 11.84
C GLN A 153 -10.85 -1.19 12.24
N ILE A 154 -9.69 -1.51 11.66
CA ILE A 154 -8.40 -0.83 11.91
C ILE A 154 -8.29 0.41 11.01
N THR A 155 -9.14 1.41 11.27
CA THR A 155 -9.18 2.69 10.53
C THR A 155 -8.01 3.61 10.91
N MET A 156 -7.77 4.65 10.11
CA MET A 156 -6.73 5.65 10.41
C MET A 156 -7.03 6.48 11.67
N THR A 157 -8.24 6.38 12.22
CA THR A 157 -8.65 7.02 13.48
C THR A 157 -8.33 6.20 14.73
N ARG A 158 -7.89 4.94 14.59
CA ARG A 158 -7.42 4.14 15.72
C ARG A 158 -6.14 4.73 16.29
N HIS A 159 -5.92 4.57 17.60
CA HIS A 159 -4.83 5.24 18.34
C HIS A 159 -3.46 5.08 17.68
N CYS A 160 -3.05 3.85 17.39
CA CYS A 160 -1.74 3.58 16.76
C CYS A 160 -1.63 4.19 15.36
N MET A 161 -2.67 4.05 14.54
CA MET A 161 -2.69 4.57 13.17
C MET A 161 -2.66 6.11 13.12
N HIS A 162 -3.43 6.75 14.00
CA HIS A 162 -3.47 8.20 14.09
C HIS A 162 -2.15 8.74 14.67
N SER A 163 -1.60 8.11 15.71
CA SER A 163 -0.29 8.47 16.28
C SER A 163 0.82 8.37 15.24
N TYR A 164 0.80 7.31 14.43
CA TYR A 164 1.71 7.14 13.31
C TYR A 164 1.60 8.27 12.27
N SER A 165 0.38 8.62 11.85
CA SER A 165 0.15 9.73 10.89
C SER A 165 0.63 11.07 11.45
N LEU A 166 0.30 11.38 12.71
CA LEU A 166 0.74 12.60 13.39
C LEU A 166 2.26 12.66 13.53
N LEU A 167 2.90 11.55 13.87
CA LEU A 167 4.36 11.46 13.95
C LEU A 167 5.01 11.70 12.59
N ALA A 168 4.45 11.15 11.52
CA ALA A 168 4.95 11.36 10.16
C ALA A 168 4.86 12.85 9.76
N ILE A 169 3.73 13.51 10.02
CA ILE A 169 3.55 14.94 9.76
C ILE A 169 4.59 15.77 10.52
N ALA A 170 4.67 15.61 11.84
CA ALA A 170 5.61 16.35 12.67
C ALA A 170 7.07 16.11 12.26
N THR A 171 7.41 14.87 11.90
CA THR A 171 8.76 14.51 11.44
C THR A 171 9.10 15.17 10.11
N CYS A 172 8.21 15.09 9.12
CA CYS A 172 8.41 15.68 7.80
C CYS A 172 8.56 17.20 7.86
N HIS A 173 7.63 17.87 8.54
CA HIS A 173 7.57 19.33 8.59
C HIS A 173 8.78 19.92 9.32
N ARG A 174 9.22 19.27 10.41
CA ARG A 174 10.46 19.62 11.10
C ARG A 174 11.71 19.52 10.21
N ARG A 175 11.66 18.73 9.15
CA ARG A 175 12.76 18.55 8.18
C ARG A 175 12.53 19.28 6.86
N GLY A 176 11.44 20.06 6.74
CA GLY A 176 11.13 20.83 5.54
C GLY A 176 10.74 19.97 4.33
N VAL A 177 10.17 18.79 4.54
CA VAL A 177 9.70 17.89 3.47
C VAL A 177 8.21 17.59 3.61
N HIS A 178 7.58 17.08 2.57
CA HIS A 178 6.13 16.85 2.58
C HIS A 178 5.73 15.62 3.42
N ALA A 179 4.55 15.66 4.04
CA ALA A 179 3.84 14.54 4.62
C ALA A 179 2.56 14.26 3.80
N ILE A 180 2.53 13.15 3.07
CA ILE A 180 1.39 12.77 2.22
C ILE A 180 0.47 11.79 2.97
N GLY A 181 -0.84 12.04 2.91
CA GLY A 181 -1.88 11.20 3.47
C GLY A 181 -2.15 9.92 2.65
N GLY A 182 -3.17 9.17 3.07
CA GLY A 182 -3.45 7.83 2.59
C GLY A 182 -4.33 7.76 1.35
N MET A 183 -4.60 6.52 0.92
CA MET A 183 -5.39 6.19 -0.26
C MET A 183 -6.91 6.23 0.00
N ALA A 184 -7.67 6.87 -0.89
CA ALA A 184 -9.08 6.58 -1.10
C ALA A 184 -9.28 5.72 -2.35
N ALA A 185 -9.66 4.45 -2.15
CA ALA A 185 -9.71 3.43 -3.19
C ALA A 185 -11.11 3.21 -3.81
N GLN A 186 -12.11 3.99 -3.41
CA GLN A 186 -13.49 3.80 -3.82
C GLN A 186 -13.68 3.99 -5.33
N ILE A 187 -14.44 3.09 -5.96
CA ILE A 187 -14.83 3.15 -7.36
C ILE A 187 -16.30 3.57 -7.42
N PRO A 188 -16.63 4.75 -7.99
CA PRO A 188 -18.01 5.19 -8.15
C PRO A 188 -18.84 4.19 -8.97
N ARG A 189 -20.01 3.82 -8.46
CA ARG A 189 -21.01 2.97 -9.11
C ARG A 189 -21.81 3.77 -10.14
N LYS A 190 -22.31 3.16 -11.20
CA LYS A 190 -23.18 3.87 -12.17
C LYS A 190 -24.66 3.74 -11.84
N ASP A 191 -25.02 2.77 -11.01
CA ASP A 191 -26.34 2.21 -10.80
C ASP A 191 -26.90 2.44 -9.39
N ASP A 192 -26.11 3.01 -8.47
CA ASP A 192 -26.45 3.12 -7.06
C ASP A 192 -26.01 4.47 -6.48
N GLU A 193 -26.87 5.48 -6.61
CA GLU A 193 -26.60 6.85 -6.17
C GLU A 193 -26.44 6.95 -4.64
N ALA A 194 -27.22 6.17 -3.88
CA ALA A 194 -27.17 6.21 -2.41
C ALA A 194 -25.85 5.63 -1.89
N ALA A 195 -25.40 4.48 -2.41
CA ALA A 195 -24.09 3.92 -2.05
C ALA A 195 -22.95 4.84 -2.47
N ASN A 196 -23.05 5.50 -3.63
CA ASN A 196 -22.07 6.49 -4.06
C ASN A 196 -21.99 7.68 -3.12
N ALA A 197 -23.14 8.25 -2.72
CA ALA A 197 -23.18 9.37 -1.80
C ALA A 197 -22.52 9.00 -0.46
N ALA A 198 -22.83 7.82 0.08
CA ALA A 198 -22.21 7.32 1.31
C ALA A 198 -20.69 7.09 1.16
N ALA A 199 -20.24 6.51 0.04
CA ALA A 199 -18.82 6.29 -0.23
C ALA A 199 -18.06 7.62 -0.38
N ILE A 200 -18.62 8.58 -1.12
CA ILE A 200 -18.04 9.92 -1.30
C ILE A 200 -17.99 10.67 0.03
N GLN A 201 -19.01 10.55 0.87
CA GLN A 201 -19.03 11.18 2.19
C GLN A 201 -17.90 10.66 3.08
N LYS A 202 -17.66 9.34 3.09
CA LYS A 202 -16.50 8.76 3.79
C LYS A 202 -15.17 9.28 3.25
N VAL A 203 -15.05 9.42 1.93
CA VAL A 203 -13.85 10.02 1.32
C VAL A 203 -13.67 11.46 1.81
N ARG A 204 -14.74 12.28 1.84
CA ARG A 204 -14.66 13.65 2.35
C ARG A 204 -14.19 13.69 3.79
N GLU A 205 -14.80 12.91 4.68
CA GLU A 205 -14.43 12.84 6.10
C GLU A 205 -12.96 12.43 6.29
N ASP A 206 -12.50 11.43 5.54
CA ASP A 206 -11.10 11.01 5.58
C ASP A 206 -10.15 12.12 5.09
N LYS A 207 -10.49 12.86 4.03
CA LYS A 207 -9.62 13.89 3.45
C LYS A 207 -9.64 15.19 4.25
N THR A 208 -10.78 15.54 4.83
CA THR A 208 -10.90 16.60 5.82
C THR A 208 -10.01 16.32 7.02
N ARG A 209 -10.03 15.09 7.57
CA ARG A 209 -9.13 14.70 8.67
C ARG A 209 -7.66 14.87 8.26
N GLU A 210 -7.24 14.29 7.14
CA GLU A 210 -5.84 14.37 6.69
C GLU A 210 -5.35 15.82 6.55
N ALA A 211 -6.12 16.69 5.88
CA ALA A 211 -5.76 18.09 5.72
C ALA A 211 -5.79 18.87 7.05
N THR A 212 -6.75 18.56 7.93
CA THR A 212 -6.84 19.20 9.25
C THR A 212 -5.79 18.70 10.24
N ASP A 213 -5.23 17.50 10.08
CA ASP A 213 -4.07 17.03 10.84
C ASP A 213 -2.78 17.71 10.35
N GLY A 214 -2.70 18.00 9.05
CA GLY A 214 -1.62 18.75 8.44
C GLY A 214 -0.87 18.01 7.34
N HIS A 215 -1.46 17.01 6.69
CA HIS A 215 -0.87 16.45 5.48
C HIS A 215 -0.84 17.48 4.33
N ASP A 216 0.21 17.44 3.51
CA ASP A 216 0.36 18.35 2.35
C ASP A 216 -0.36 17.86 1.08
N GLY A 217 -0.93 16.66 1.13
CA GLY A 217 -1.62 16.04 0.01
C GLY A 217 -2.16 14.67 0.38
N THR A 218 -2.84 14.04 -0.57
CA THR A 218 -3.52 12.75 -0.38
C THR A 218 -3.49 11.91 -1.65
N TRP A 219 -3.80 10.60 -1.54
CA TRP A 219 -3.99 9.69 -2.66
C TRP A 219 -5.45 9.35 -2.96
N VAL A 220 -5.74 9.15 -4.24
CA VAL A 220 -6.98 8.55 -4.77
C VAL A 220 -6.64 7.53 -5.86
N ALA A 221 -7.39 6.42 -5.94
CA ALA A 221 -7.15 5.38 -6.94
C ALA A 221 -7.96 5.56 -8.23
N HIS A 222 -9.00 6.40 -8.18
CA HIS A 222 -9.92 6.61 -9.31
C HIS A 222 -10.02 8.10 -9.67
N PRO A 223 -9.94 8.49 -10.96
CA PRO A 223 -10.04 9.89 -11.39
C PRO A 223 -11.30 10.62 -10.91
N GLY A 224 -12.41 9.89 -10.75
CA GLY A 224 -13.67 10.44 -10.24
C GLY A 224 -13.61 10.98 -8.80
N LEU A 225 -12.58 10.62 -8.02
CA LEU A 225 -12.40 11.11 -6.65
C LEU A 225 -11.49 12.35 -6.56
N VAL A 226 -10.81 12.72 -7.65
CA VAL A 226 -9.84 13.84 -7.65
C VAL A 226 -10.49 15.15 -7.25
N ALA A 227 -11.67 15.45 -7.79
CA ALA A 227 -12.37 16.70 -7.47
C ALA A 227 -12.78 16.77 -5.99
N VAL A 228 -13.25 15.65 -5.43
CA VAL A 228 -13.66 15.56 -4.02
C VAL A 228 -12.47 15.75 -3.09
N ALA A 229 -11.37 15.03 -3.34
CA ALA A 229 -10.16 15.16 -2.53
C ALA A 229 -9.56 16.56 -2.61
N ARG A 230 -9.51 17.16 -3.82
CA ARG A 230 -9.02 18.53 -4.01
C ARG A 230 -9.89 19.54 -3.27
N GLU A 231 -11.21 19.40 -3.32
CA GLU A 231 -12.13 20.32 -2.63
C GLU A 231 -11.87 20.36 -1.12
N GLU A 232 -11.66 19.21 -0.48
CA GLU A 232 -11.37 19.17 0.97
C GLU A 232 -9.98 19.73 1.31
N PHE A 233 -8.97 19.46 0.48
CA PHE A 233 -7.64 20.06 0.68
C PHE A 233 -7.65 21.57 0.43
N ASP A 234 -8.32 22.07 -0.61
CA ASP A 234 -8.41 23.52 -0.90
C ASP A 234 -9.08 24.28 0.27
N LYS A 235 -10.04 23.65 0.99
CA LYS A 235 -10.69 24.25 2.18
C LYS A 235 -9.76 24.38 3.37
N HIS A 236 -8.93 23.36 3.63
CA HIS A 236 -8.16 23.24 4.87
C HIS A 236 -6.65 23.52 4.70
N MET A 237 -6.18 23.56 3.46
CA MET A 237 -4.82 23.86 3.02
C MET A 237 -4.88 24.93 1.90
N PRO A 238 -5.11 26.22 2.23
CA PRO A 238 -5.21 27.28 1.22
C PRO A 238 -3.86 27.63 0.56
N ASN A 239 -2.75 27.21 1.15
CA ASN A 239 -1.41 27.36 0.61
C ASN A 239 -1.03 26.15 -0.25
N ALA A 240 0.11 26.23 -0.94
CA ALA A 240 0.59 25.12 -1.79
C ALA A 240 0.88 23.82 -1.00
N ASN A 241 1.17 23.95 0.30
CA ASN A 241 1.43 22.87 1.24
C ASN A 241 1.25 23.39 2.70
N GLN A 242 1.48 22.53 3.68
CA GLN A 242 1.40 22.79 5.13
C GLN A 242 2.75 22.55 5.84
N ILE A 243 3.89 22.55 5.15
CA ILE A 243 5.22 22.27 5.73
C ILE A 243 5.54 23.18 6.93
N ASP A 244 5.05 24.42 6.93
CA ASP A 244 5.24 25.38 8.03
C ASP A 244 4.45 25.01 9.30
N ARG A 245 3.51 24.05 9.22
CA ARG A 245 2.75 23.55 10.36
C ARG A 245 3.53 22.47 11.09
N LEU A 246 4.50 22.89 11.91
CA LEU A 246 5.48 22.00 12.54
C LEU A 246 4.92 20.93 13.50
N ARG A 247 3.66 21.09 13.95
CA ARG A 247 3.02 20.17 14.91
C ARG A 247 3.83 19.96 16.19
N ASP A 248 4.33 21.05 16.76
CA ASP A 248 5.07 21.05 18.04
C ASP A 248 4.24 20.56 19.24
N ASP A 249 2.92 20.40 19.07
CA ASP A 249 1.98 19.78 20.01
C ASP A 249 2.07 18.24 20.02
N VAL A 250 2.56 17.62 18.95
CA VAL A 250 2.57 16.15 18.81
C VAL A 250 3.66 15.53 19.67
N ARG A 251 3.28 14.62 20.56
CA ARG A 251 4.17 13.78 21.36
C ARG A 251 3.70 12.33 21.19
N VAL A 252 4.46 11.54 20.45
CA VAL A 252 4.16 10.13 20.18
C VAL A 252 5.29 9.29 20.76
N SER A 253 4.94 8.38 21.65
CA SER A 253 5.84 7.39 22.23
C SER A 253 5.89 6.12 21.39
N ALA A 254 6.85 5.24 21.68
CA ALA A 254 6.87 3.91 21.10
C ALA A 254 5.60 3.12 21.45
N GLN A 255 5.09 3.28 22.68
CA GLN A 255 3.88 2.61 23.13
C GLN A 255 2.64 3.07 22.35
N ASP A 256 2.59 4.33 21.93
CA ASP A 256 1.48 4.84 21.11
C ASP A 256 1.42 4.17 19.75
N LEU A 257 2.58 4.03 19.08
CA LEU A 257 2.69 3.32 17.80
C LEU A 257 2.34 1.83 17.94
N LEU A 258 2.70 1.23 19.08
CA LEU A 258 2.52 -0.20 19.34
C LEU A 258 1.17 -0.55 19.99
N LYS A 259 0.30 0.42 20.26
CA LYS A 259 -0.99 0.16 20.88
C LYS A 259 -1.89 -0.65 19.94
N LEU A 260 -2.24 -1.86 20.35
CA LEU A 260 -3.15 -2.73 19.61
C LEU A 260 -4.52 -2.05 19.42
N PRO A 261 -5.10 -2.06 18.21
CA PRO A 261 -6.42 -1.49 17.98
C PRO A 261 -7.52 -2.40 18.54
N ASP A 262 -8.48 -1.82 19.27
CA ASP A 262 -9.67 -2.55 19.73
C ASP A 262 -10.58 -2.94 18.55
N GLY A 263 -11.24 -4.10 18.66
CA GLY A 263 -12.24 -4.56 17.71
C GLY A 263 -12.61 -6.03 17.92
N THR A 264 -13.34 -6.59 16.97
CA THR A 264 -13.74 -8.01 16.96
C THR A 264 -13.18 -8.74 15.74
N ILE A 265 -13.10 -10.06 15.83
CA ILE A 265 -12.87 -10.95 14.69
C ILE A 265 -14.22 -11.54 14.28
N THR A 266 -14.64 -11.35 13.03
CA THR A 266 -15.98 -11.77 12.60
C THR A 266 -15.93 -12.77 11.46
N GLU A 267 -16.94 -13.64 11.35
CA GLU A 267 -17.04 -14.55 10.20
C GLU A 267 -17.11 -13.76 8.90
N THR A 268 -17.80 -12.62 8.91
CA THR A 268 -17.89 -11.71 7.75
C THR A 268 -16.51 -11.17 7.36
N GLY A 269 -15.68 -10.81 8.35
CA GLY A 269 -14.30 -10.38 8.14
C GLY A 269 -13.45 -11.48 7.53
N LEU A 270 -13.54 -12.70 8.05
CA LEU A 270 -12.85 -13.88 7.53
C LEU A 270 -13.27 -14.21 6.08
N ARG A 271 -14.57 -14.30 5.80
CA ARG A 271 -15.10 -14.50 4.44
C ARG A 271 -14.61 -13.44 3.47
N ASN A 272 -14.66 -12.17 3.86
CA ASN A 272 -14.18 -11.08 3.03
C ASN A 272 -12.68 -11.18 2.76
N ASN A 273 -11.86 -11.56 3.74
CA ASN A 273 -10.42 -11.77 3.54
C ASN A 273 -10.13 -12.91 2.57
N VAL A 274 -10.86 -14.03 2.69
CA VAL A 274 -10.75 -15.17 1.77
C VAL A 274 -11.14 -14.74 0.36
N SER A 275 -12.32 -14.13 0.21
CA SER A 275 -12.86 -13.73 -1.08
C SER A 275 -11.95 -12.74 -1.81
N VAL A 276 -11.50 -11.69 -1.11
CA VAL A 276 -10.59 -10.68 -1.68
C VAL A 276 -9.22 -11.28 -1.99
N GLY A 277 -8.67 -12.12 -1.10
CA GLY A 277 -7.39 -12.78 -1.31
C GLY A 277 -7.38 -13.65 -2.57
N VAL A 278 -8.40 -14.49 -2.75
CA VAL A 278 -8.54 -15.34 -3.95
C VAL A 278 -8.75 -14.50 -5.20
N GLN A 279 -9.69 -13.56 -5.21
CA GLN A 279 -10.00 -12.74 -6.39
C GLN A 279 -8.80 -11.89 -6.83
N TYR A 280 -8.08 -11.28 -5.89
CA TYR A 280 -6.88 -10.51 -6.19
C TYR A 280 -5.80 -11.40 -6.80
N LEU A 281 -5.48 -12.53 -6.16
CA LEU A 281 -4.43 -13.42 -6.63
C LEU A 281 -4.75 -14.03 -7.99
N ALA A 282 -6.01 -14.40 -8.24
CA ALA A 282 -6.50 -14.88 -9.54
C ALA A 282 -6.26 -13.85 -10.65
N SER A 283 -6.58 -12.57 -10.40
CA SER A 283 -6.29 -11.47 -11.32
C SER A 283 -4.79 -11.24 -11.50
N TRP A 284 -4.02 -11.29 -10.41
CA TRP A 284 -2.57 -11.09 -10.43
C TRP A 284 -1.86 -12.15 -11.28
N LEU A 285 -2.22 -13.43 -11.09
CA LEU A 285 -1.75 -14.57 -11.90
C LEU A 285 -2.15 -14.45 -13.38
N SER A 286 -3.19 -13.66 -13.67
CA SER A 286 -3.63 -13.34 -15.02
C SER A 286 -2.98 -12.08 -15.59
N GLY A 287 -1.95 -11.54 -14.91
CA GLY A 287 -1.17 -10.38 -15.34
C GLY A 287 -1.76 -9.02 -14.95
N THR A 288 -2.77 -8.98 -14.08
CA THR A 288 -3.43 -7.72 -13.65
C THR A 288 -3.36 -7.54 -12.13
N GLY A 289 -2.50 -6.62 -11.67
CA GLY A 289 -2.27 -6.35 -10.25
C GLY A 289 -3.01 -5.15 -9.65
N CYS A 290 -3.88 -4.49 -10.42
CA CYS A 290 -4.73 -3.37 -10.00
C CYS A 290 -6.18 -3.75 -10.33
N VAL A 291 -6.96 -4.12 -9.30
CA VAL A 291 -8.13 -4.99 -9.47
C VAL A 291 -9.37 -4.39 -8.82
N PRO A 292 -10.47 -4.15 -9.56
CA PRO A 292 -11.74 -3.76 -8.96
C PRO A 292 -12.38 -4.95 -8.25
N ILE A 293 -12.43 -4.93 -6.91
CA ILE A 293 -13.08 -5.95 -6.08
C ILE A 293 -14.00 -5.22 -5.09
N ASN A 294 -15.28 -5.62 -5.03
CA ASN A 294 -16.27 -5.02 -4.11
C ASN A 294 -16.29 -3.47 -4.16
N GLN A 295 -16.14 -2.89 -5.36
CA GLN A 295 -16.10 -1.45 -5.62
C GLN A 295 -14.92 -0.70 -4.99
N LEU A 296 -13.85 -1.41 -4.69
CA LEU A 296 -12.56 -0.85 -4.30
C LEU A 296 -11.52 -1.22 -5.37
N MET A 297 -10.62 -0.29 -5.65
CA MET A 297 -9.45 -0.55 -6.50
C MET A 297 -8.34 -1.16 -5.63
N GLU A 298 -8.24 -2.48 -5.65
CA GLU A 298 -7.34 -3.23 -4.79
C GLU A 298 -5.97 -3.45 -5.45
N ASP A 299 -4.93 -3.42 -4.62
CA ASP A 299 -3.56 -3.80 -4.98
C ASP A 299 -3.05 -4.93 -4.07
N ALA A 300 -1.77 -5.28 -4.21
CA ALA A 300 -1.18 -6.42 -3.50
C ALA A 300 -1.25 -6.26 -1.98
N ALA A 301 -1.22 -5.03 -1.47
CA ALA A 301 -1.26 -4.79 -0.03
C ALA A 301 -2.59 -5.29 0.57
N THR A 302 -3.70 -5.21 -0.17
CA THR A 302 -5.00 -5.73 0.27
C THR A 302 -4.99 -7.24 0.41
N ALA A 303 -4.37 -7.96 -0.54
CA ALA A 303 -4.22 -9.41 -0.44
C ALA A 303 -3.23 -9.81 0.67
N GLU A 304 -2.16 -9.03 0.87
CA GLU A 304 -1.19 -9.26 1.95
C GLU A 304 -1.81 -9.13 3.34
N ILE A 305 -2.55 -8.05 3.61
CA ILE A 305 -3.23 -7.91 4.90
C ILE A 305 -4.31 -9.00 5.07
N SER A 306 -5.03 -9.35 4.01
CA SER A 306 -6.08 -10.38 4.08
C SER A 306 -5.50 -11.74 4.46
N ARG A 307 -4.47 -12.21 3.76
CA ARG A 307 -3.83 -13.50 4.06
C ARG A 307 -3.11 -13.49 5.39
N THR A 308 -2.48 -12.37 5.76
CA THR A 308 -1.68 -12.30 7.01
C THR A 308 -2.59 -12.29 8.23
N GLN A 309 -3.75 -11.65 8.13
CA GLN A 309 -4.77 -11.67 9.17
C GLN A 309 -5.39 -13.07 9.32
N ILE A 310 -5.75 -13.74 8.21
CA ILE A 310 -6.22 -15.13 8.27
C ILE A 310 -5.15 -16.01 8.94
N TRP A 311 -3.89 -15.90 8.49
CA TRP A 311 -2.80 -16.69 9.05
C TRP A 311 -2.66 -16.47 10.55
N GLN A 312 -2.67 -15.20 11.01
CA GLN A 312 -2.56 -14.89 12.43
C GLN A 312 -3.68 -15.57 13.22
N TRP A 313 -4.93 -15.48 12.75
CA TRP A 313 -6.06 -16.09 13.43
C TRP A 313 -5.95 -17.61 13.48
N MET A 314 -5.51 -18.26 12.40
CA MET A 314 -5.37 -19.73 12.38
C MET A 314 -4.22 -20.26 13.25
N HIS A 315 -3.27 -19.40 13.62
CA HIS A 315 -2.06 -19.79 14.35
C HIS A 315 -1.99 -19.22 15.77
N HIS A 316 -2.98 -18.42 16.18
CA HIS A 316 -3.02 -17.80 17.49
C HIS A 316 -3.95 -18.59 18.43
N PRO A 317 -3.48 -19.01 19.62
CA PRO A 317 -4.25 -19.90 20.50
C PRO A 317 -5.56 -19.28 21.01
N ASP A 318 -5.58 -17.96 21.18
CA ASP A 318 -6.74 -17.22 21.70
C ASP A 318 -7.63 -16.62 20.59
N ALA A 319 -7.43 -17.01 19.33
CA ALA A 319 -8.24 -16.48 18.24
C ALA A 319 -9.63 -17.13 18.19
N GLU A 320 -10.65 -16.30 18.41
CA GLU A 320 -12.06 -16.70 18.34
C GLU A 320 -12.85 -15.69 17.51
N LEU A 321 -13.89 -16.17 16.85
CA LEU A 321 -14.92 -15.31 16.27
C LEU A 321 -15.72 -14.63 17.37
N GLU A 322 -16.36 -13.50 17.05
CA GLU A 322 -17.23 -12.77 17.99
C GLU A 322 -18.43 -13.58 18.50
N ASP A 323 -18.77 -14.70 17.83
CA ASP A 323 -19.78 -15.65 18.27
C ASP A 323 -19.22 -16.82 19.10
N GLY A 324 -17.93 -16.78 19.45
CA GLY A 324 -17.25 -17.73 20.32
C GLY A 324 -16.75 -19.00 19.62
N ARG A 325 -16.90 -19.13 18.30
CA ARG A 325 -16.29 -20.26 17.57
C ARG A 325 -14.76 -20.09 17.50
N PRO A 326 -13.98 -21.16 17.75
CA PRO A 326 -12.54 -21.10 17.58
C PRO A 326 -12.18 -20.89 16.11
N LEU A 327 -11.10 -20.15 15.86
CA LEU A 327 -10.54 -19.97 14.53
C LEU A 327 -9.46 -21.02 14.28
N ASP A 328 -9.80 -22.05 13.52
CA ASP A 328 -8.89 -23.13 13.13
C ASP A 328 -8.89 -23.40 11.62
N LEU A 329 -7.93 -24.22 11.17
CA LEU A 329 -7.77 -24.54 9.76
C LEU A 329 -8.98 -25.26 9.15
N ASP A 330 -9.81 -25.94 9.94
CA ASP A 330 -11.01 -26.62 9.44
C ASP A 330 -12.10 -25.60 9.12
N LEU A 331 -12.32 -24.61 10.00
CA LEU A 331 -13.21 -23.49 9.72
C LEU A 331 -12.73 -22.67 8.52
N PHE A 332 -11.42 -22.43 8.39
CA PHE A 332 -10.88 -21.75 7.22
C PHE A 332 -11.15 -22.51 5.91
N ARG A 333 -10.93 -23.83 5.88
CA ARG A 333 -11.19 -24.66 4.69
C ARG A 333 -12.68 -24.64 4.32
N GLN A 334 -13.57 -24.75 5.31
CA GLN A 334 -15.00 -24.64 5.09
C GLN A 334 -15.37 -23.29 4.46
N ILE A 335 -14.93 -22.18 5.07
CA ILE A 335 -15.22 -20.83 4.57
C ILE A 335 -14.62 -20.62 3.18
N ARG A 336 -13.40 -21.12 2.93
CA ARG A 336 -12.77 -21.07 1.60
C ARG A 336 -13.67 -21.71 0.55
N ASP A 337 -14.14 -22.93 0.77
CA ASP A 337 -14.92 -23.66 -0.22
C ASP A 337 -16.28 -22.99 -0.47
N GLU A 338 -16.92 -22.47 0.58
CA GLU A 338 -18.15 -21.68 0.47
C GLU A 338 -17.94 -20.37 -0.31
N GLU A 339 -16.84 -19.65 -0.06
CA GLU A 339 -16.52 -18.42 -0.78
C GLU A 339 -16.14 -18.67 -2.24
N LEU A 340 -15.51 -19.80 -2.57
CA LEU A 340 -15.25 -20.17 -3.97
C LEU A 340 -16.56 -20.39 -4.74
N GLU A 341 -17.55 -21.04 -4.14
CA GLU A 341 -18.87 -21.17 -4.74
C GLU A 341 -19.58 -19.83 -4.89
N ASN A 342 -19.43 -18.91 -3.92
CA ASN A 342 -19.94 -17.55 -4.03
C ASN A 342 -19.28 -16.75 -5.16
N ILE A 343 -17.94 -16.84 -5.27
CA ILE A 343 -17.17 -16.21 -6.36
C ILE A 343 -17.63 -16.77 -7.71
N LYS A 344 -17.75 -18.09 -7.84
CA LYS A 344 -18.19 -18.76 -9.07
C LYS A 344 -19.58 -18.31 -9.51
N LYS A 345 -20.52 -18.17 -8.57
CA LYS A 345 -21.86 -17.60 -8.84
C LYS A 345 -21.78 -16.15 -9.29
N ALA A 346 -20.94 -15.34 -8.66
CA ALA A 346 -20.82 -13.91 -8.95
C ALA A 346 -20.15 -13.62 -10.31
N VAL A 347 -19.09 -14.36 -10.66
CA VAL A 347 -18.33 -14.13 -11.91
C VAL A 347 -18.83 -14.95 -13.09
N GLY A 348 -19.60 -16.01 -12.84
CA GLY A 348 -20.09 -16.96 -13.83
C GLY A 348 -19.08 -18.09 -14.12
N SER A 349 -19.60 -19.28 -14.43
CA SER A 349 -18.80 -20.52 -14.58
C SER A 349 -17.67 -20.43 -15.61
N GLU A 350 -17.89 -19.74 -16.74
CA GLU A 350 -16.88 -19.58 -17.80
C GLU A 350 -15.69 -18.75 -17.33
N ARG A 351 -15.96 -17.60 -16.71
CA ARG A 351 -14.92 -16.73 -16.14
C ARG A 351 -14.22 -17.38 -14.96
N TYR A 352 -14.95 -18.13 -14.13
CA TYR A 352 -14.37 -18.87 -13.03
C TYR A 352 -13.37 -19.92 -13.53
N THR A 353 -13.76 -20.72 -14.53
CA THR A 353 -12.92 -21.80 -15.07
C THR A 353 -11.67 -21.26 -15.78
N SER A 354 -11.79 -20.14 -16.49
CA SER A 354 -10.68 -19.51 -17.22
C SER A 354 -9.82 -18.56 -16.35
N GLY A 355 -10.30 -18.15 -15.18
CA GLY A 355 -9.76 -17.02 -14.42
C GLY A 355 -8.76 -17.34 -13.31
N ASN A 356 -8.06 -18.48 -13.35
CA ASN A 356 -7.07 -18.90 -12.33
C ASN A 356 -7.58 -19.01 -10.88
N PHE A 357 -8.90 -19.02 -10.63
CA PHE A 357 -9.47 -19.00 -9.27
C PHE A 357 -9.06 -20.21 -8.42
N GLU A 358 -9.11 -21.42 -8.99
CA GLU A 358 -8.68 -22.64 -8.29
C GLU A 358 -7.19 -22.60 -7.92
N LYS A 359 -6.34 -22.12 -8.84
CA LYS A 359 -4.91 -21.97 -8.60
C LYS A 359 -4.64 -20.93 -7.51
N ALA A 360 -5.36 -19.81 -7.53
CA ALA A 360 -5.28 -18.77 -6.51
C ALA A 360 -5.71 -19.30 -5.13
N ALA A 361 -6.78 -20.08 -5.07
CA ALA A 361 -7.25 -20.71 -3.83
C ALA A 361 -6.24 -21.71 -3.27
N GLY A 362 -5.61 -22.51 -4.14
CA GLY A 362 -4.53 -23.43 -3.77
C GLY A 362 -3.34 -22.69 -3.15
N ILE A 363 -2.81 -21.66 -3.83
CA ILE A 363 -1.69 -20.85 -3.33
C ILE A 363 -2.05 -20.17 -2.01
N LEU A 364 -3.25 -19.59 -1.89
CA LEU A 364 -3.69 -18.97 -0.64
C LEU A 364 -3.75 -20.01 0.49
N THR A 365 -4.32 -21.20 0.23
CA THR A 365 -4.39 -22.29 1.20
C THR A 365 -2.99 -22.69 1.67
N GLU A 366 -2.04 -22.89 0.76
CA GLU A 366 -0.67 -23.24 1.11
C GLU A 366 -0.01 -22.18 2.00
N ILE A 367 -0.27 -20.90 1.75
CA ILE A 367 0.27 -19.81 2.59
C ILE A 367 -0.39 -19.82 3.98
N ILE A 368 -1.70 -20.04 4.05
CA ILE A 368 -2.42 -20.04 5.33
C ILE A 368 -2.06 -21.27 6.16
N GLU A 369 -1.93 -22.45 5.57
CA GLU A 369 -1.63 -23.69 6.31
C GLU A 369 -0.15 -23.83 6.69
N ASN A 370 0.72 -22.96 6.17
CA ASN A 370 2.14 -22.98 6.52
C ASN A 370 2.35 -22.49 7.97
N PRO A 371 3.03 -23.27 8.84
CA PRO A 371 3.32 -22.82 10.21
C PRO A 371 4.24 -21.60 10.26
N GLU A 372 4.96 -21.28 9.18
CA GLU A 372 5.76 -20.06 9.06
C GLU A 372 5.03 -19.03 8.18
N LEU A 373 4.79 -17.84 8.74
CA LEU A 373 4.25 -16.72 7.98
C LEU A 373 5.27 -16.25 6.92
N GLU A 374 4.94 -16.42 5.65
CA GLU A 374 5.76 -15.94 4.54
C GLU A 374 5.89 -14.42 4.51
N GLU A 375 7.04 -13.92 4.06
CA GLU A 375 7.34 -12.47 4.06
C GLU A 375 6.45 -11.68 3.09
N PHE A 376 6.16 -12.24 1.90
CA PHE A 376 5.30 -11.62 0.88
C PHE A 376 4.67 -12.70 -0.02
N LEU A 377 3.36 -12.59 -0.30
CA LEU A 377 2.64 -13.47 -1.22
C LEU A 377 3.19 -13.38 -2.64
N THR A 378 3.74 -12.21 -3.01
CA THR A 378 4.25 -11.96 -4.35
C THR A 378 5.46 -12.82 -4.69
N LEU A 379 6.25 -13.27 -3.69
CA LEU A 379 7.36 -14.17 -3.93
C LEU A 379 6.88 -15.54 -4.44
N ARG A 380 5.86 -16.10 -3.78
CA ARG A 380 5.23 -17.36 -4.21
C ARG A 380 4.48 -17.19 -5.54
N ALA A 381 3.69 -16.13 -5.66
CA ALA A 381 2.93 -15.87 -6.89
C ALA A 381 3.84 -15.64 -8.11
N TYR A 382 5.00 -15.00 -7.94
CA TYR A 382 5.93 -14.69 -9.04
C TYR A 382 6.55 -15.91 -9.69
N GLU A 383 6.62 -17.06 -9.01
CA GLU A 383 7.05 -18.32 -9.62
C GLU A 383 6.08 -18.84 -10.69
N HIS A 384 4.86 -18.32 -10.72
CA HIS A 384 3.79 -18.76 -11.61
C HIS A 384 3.55 -17.89 -12.84
N ILE A 385 4.28 -16.77 -13.00
CA ILE A 385 4.11 -15.82 -14.12
C ILE A 385 5.37 -15.57 -14.92
#